data_AF-A0A3B0WW84-F1
#
_entry.id   AF-A0A3B0WW84-F1
#
_cell.length_a   1.000
_cell.length_b   1.000
_cell.length_c   1.000
_cell.angle_alpha   90.00
_cell.angle_beta   90.00
_cell.angle_gamma   90.00
#
_symmetry.space_group_name_H-M   'P 1'
#
loop_
_entity.id
_entity.type
_entity.pdbx_description
1 polymer ?
#
loop_
_entity_poly.entity_id
_entity_poly.type
_entity_poly.pdbx_seq_one_letter_code
_entity_poly.pdbx_strand_id
1 'polypeptide(L)' 'MSKNIMVVAVIMLAAGLGGGYWLGGGGQSTGSGNVAKTADTSAEDDRKLLFYRNPMNPSVTSPVPAKDAMGMDYI' A
#
# COMPACT_ATOMS: atom_id res chain seq x y z
N MET A 1 10.00 -35.47 27.51
CA MET A 1 8.90 -34.68 26.95
C MET A 1 7.58 -35.34 27.28
N SER A 2 6.62 -34.64 27.89
CA SER A 2 5.28 -35.22 28.04
C SER A 2 4.62 -35.31 26.66
N LYS A 3 3.90 -36.39 26.41
CA LYS A 3 3.23 -36.63 25.13
C LYS A 3 2.24 -35.50 24.79
N ASN A 4 1.66 -34.90 25.82
CA ASN A 4 0.75 -33.77 25.71
C ASN A 4 1.46 -32.50 25.23
N ILE A 5 2.71 -32.27 25.65
CA ILE A 5 3.52 -31.13 25.17
C ILE A 5 3.83 -31.28 23.68
N MET A 6 4.08 -32.50 23.20
CA MET A 6 4.28 -32.77 21.77
C MET A 6 3.01 -32.52 20.96
N VAL A 7 1.84 -32.96 21.45
CA VAL A 7 0.55 -32.74 20.77
C VAL A 7 0.18 -31.26 20.71
N VAL A 8 0.34 -30.52 21.81
CA VAL A 8 0.06 -29.07 21.85
C VAL A 8 0.97 -28.30 20.91
N ALA A 9 2.26 -28.66 20.82
CA ALA A 9 3.20 -28.01 19.92
C ALA A 9 2.83 -28.19 18.44
N VAL A 10 2.40 -29.39 18.04
CA VAL A 10 1.99 -29.66 16.66
C VAL A 10 0.70 -28.92 16.29
N ILE A 11 -0.26 -28.85 17.22
CA ILE A 11 -1.52 -28.11 17.01
C ILE A 11 -1.25 -26.62 16.85
N MET A 12 -0.39 -26.04 17.69
CA MET A 12 -0.02 -24.62 17.60
C MET A 12 0.74 -24.30 16.30
N LEU A 13 1.62 -25.20 15.85
CA LEU A 13 2.32 -25.05 14.58
C LEU A 13 1.34 -25.06 13.40
N ALA A 14 0.42 -26.02 13.36
CA ALA A 14 -0.57 -26.12 12.28
C ALA A 14 -1.54 -24.93 12.26
N ALA A 15 -2.00 -24.48 13.44
CA ALA A 15 -2.86 -23.30 13.56
C ALA A 15 -2.15 -22.01 13.14
N GLY A 16 -0.88 -21.85 13.52
CA GLY A 16 -0.05 -20.71 13.13
C GLY A 16 0.21 -20.66 11.62
N LEU A 17 0.51 -21.80 11.00
CA LEU A 17 0.71 -21.88 9.55
C LEU A 17 -0.60 -21.69 8.77
N GLY A 18 -1.71 -22.29 9.21
CA GLY A 18 -3.01 -22.15 8.57
C GLY A 18 -3.57 -20.73 8.67
N GLY A 19 -3.55 -20.14 9.88
CA GLY A 19 -3.97 -18.77 10.11
C GLY A 19 -3.03 -17.74 9.45
N GLY A 20 -1.72 -17.99 9.52
CA GLY A 20 -0.70 -17.15 8.89
C GLY A 20 -0.75 -17.16 7.36
N TYR A 21 -1.04 -18.30 6.73
CA TYR A 21 -1.16 -18.39 5.28
C TYR A 21 -2.42 -17.69 4.76
N TRP A 22 -3.54 -17.82 5.47
CA TRP A 22 -4.80 -17.18 5.09
C TRP A 22 -4.79 -15.66 5.32
N LEU A 23 -4.24 -15.22 6.46
CA LEU A 23 -4.15 -13.79 6.79
C LEU A 23 -2.98 -13.10 6.08
N GLY A 24 -1.84 -13.79 5.90
CA GLY A 24 -0.63 -13.25 5.27
C GLY A 24 -0.66 -13.24 3.74
N GLY A 25 -1.46 -14.11 3.11
CA GLY A 25 -1.66 -14.12 1.65
C GLY A 25 -2.45 -12.92 1.11
N GLY A 26 -3.13 -12.17 1.98
CA GLY A 26 -4.02 -11.06 1.61
C GLY A 26 -3.39 -9.66 1.54
N GLY A 27 -2.09 -9.48 1.83
CA GLY A 27 -1.45 -8.17 1.66
C GLY A 27 -0.47 -7.76 2.76
N GLN A 28 0.51 -8.61 3.06
CA GLN A 28 1.69 -8.16 3.82
C GLN A 28 2.83 -7.84 2.85
N SER A 29 2.73 -6.67 2.22
CA SER A 29 3.89 -5.96 1.70
C SER A 29 4.86 -5.75 2.86
N THR A 30 5.86 -6.60 2.99
CA THR A 30 7.03 -6.38 3.84
C THR A 30 7.81 -5.22 3.24
N GLY A 31 7.31 -4.00 3.51
CA GLY A 31 7.86 -2.74 3.07
C GLY A 31 9.15 -2.41 3.81
N SER A 32 10.22 -3.10 3.44
CA SER A 32 11.58 -2.56 3.53
C SER A 32 11.91 -1.96 2.16
N GLY A 33 11.44 -0.73 1.94
CA GLY A 33 11.57 -0.07 0.63
C GLY A 33 10.77 1.21 0.51
N ASN A 34 11.01 2.18 1.40
CA ASN A 34 10.52 3.55 1.18
C ASN A 34 11.59 4.39 0.48
N VAL A 35 11.78 4.14 -0.82
CA VAL A 35 12.07 5.20 -1.80
C VAL A 35 11.46 4.76 -3.14
N ALA A 36 10.48 5.55 -3.58
CA ALA A 36 9.83 5.46 -4.89
C ALA A 36 9.03 4.18 -5.16
N LYS A 37 7.72 4.22 -4.86
CA LYS A 37 6.63 3.93 -5.81
C LYS A 37 5.32 3.65 -5.08
N THR A 38 4.54 4.70 -4.83
CA THR A 38 3.09 4.57 -4.73
C THR A 38 2.43 5.87 -5.20
N ALA A 39 2.43 6.07 -6.51
CA ALA A 39 1.54 7.01 -7.20
C ALA A 39 0.35 6.28 -7.84
N ASP A 40 0.02 5.08 -7.35
CA ASP A 40 -1.14 4.31 -7.78
C ASP A 40 -1.69 3.56 -6.57
N THR A 41 -2.42 4.28 -5.74
CA THR A 41 -3.48 3.66 -4.95
C THR A 41 -4.71 4.49 -5.24
N SER A 42 -5.50 3.96 -6.17
CA SER A 42 -6.90 4.33 -6.38
C SER A 42 -7.54 4.50 -5.01
N ALA A 43 -7.74 5.76 -4.64
CA ALA A 43 -8.50 6.12 -3.46
C ALA A 43 -9.96 5.83 -3.79
N GLU A 44 -10.46 4.68 -3.32
CA GLU A 44 -11.88 4.52 -3.00
C GLU A 44 -12.19 5.33 -1.73
N ASP A 45 -11.93 6.62 -1.81
CA ASP A 45 -12.31 7.61 -0.83
C ASP A 45 -12.79 8.78 -1.67
N ASP A 46 -14.01 9.23 -1.42
CA ASP A 46 -14.80 10.22 -2.18
C ASP A 46 -14.20 11.64 -2.12
N ARG A 47 -12.87 11.73 -2.06
CA ARG A 47 -12.07 12.93 -2.08
C ARG A 47 -12.19 13.58 -3.45
N LYS A 48 -13.13 14.51 -3.54
CA LYS A 48 -13.27 15.41 -4.67
C LYS A 48 -11.96 16.17 -4.90
N LEU A 49 -11.31 15.91 -6.03
CA LEU A 49 -10.17 16.68 -6.53
C LEU A 49 -10.60 18.14 -6.70
N LEU A 50 -9.89 19.07 -6.03
CA LEU A 50 -10.17 20.51 -6.11
C LEU A 50 -9.43 21.18 -7.26
N PHE A 51 -8.13 20.90 -7.38
CA PHE A 51 -7.25 21.44 -8.43
C PHE A 51 -5.97 20.59 -8.53
N TYR A 52 -5.32 20.69 -9.67
CA TYR A 52 -3.99 20.17 -9.96
C TYR A 52 -2.95 21.28 -9.79
N ARG A 53 -1.72 20.94 -9.40
CA ARG A 53 -0.59 21.85 -9.19
C ARG A 53 0.55 21.53 -10.13
N ASN A 54 1.22 22.56 -10.62
CA ASN A 54 2.42 22.37 -11.42
C ASN A 54 3.56 21.81 -10.53
N PRO A 55 4.22 20.70 -10.92
CA PRO A 55 5.29 20.09 -10.14
C PRO A 55 6.49 21.01 -9.92
N MET A 56 6.75 21.94 -10.86
CA MET A 56 7.86 22.88 -10.81
C MET A 56 7.51 24.21 -10.14
N ASN A 57 6.26 24.66 -10.29
CA ASN A 57 5.81 25.92 -9.70
C ASN A 57 4.51 25.74 -8.91
N PRO A 58 4.59 25.55 -7.58
CA PRO A 58 3.42 25.26 -6.75
C PRO A 58 2.36 26.37 -6.71
N SER A 59 2.69 27.58 -7.16
CA SER A 59 1.74 28.70 -7.29
C SER A 59 0.86 28.60 -8.54
N VAL A 60 1.27 27.82 -9.52
CA VAL A 60 0.50 27.55 -10.75
C VAL A 60 -0.41 26.36 -10.50
N THR A 61 -1.72 26.58 -10.65
CA THR A 61 -2.75 25.58 -10.43
C THR A 61 -3.69 25.48 -11.64
N SER A 62 -4.36 24.35 -11.79
CA SER A 62 -5.33 24.12 -12.86
C SER A 62 -6.55 23.36 -12.34
N PRO A 63 -7.79 23.77 -12.68
CA PRO A 63 -8.99 23.02 -12.32
C PRO A 63 -9.17 21.74 -13.16
N VAL A 64 -8.43 21.62 -14.28
CA VAL A 64 -8.45 20.47 -15.19
C VAL A 64 -7.04 19.86 -15.29
N PRO A 65 -6.92 18.59 -15.69
CA PRO A 65 -5.61 18.00 -15.96
C PRO A 65 -4.81 18.85 -16.95
N ALA A 66 -3.56 19.14 -16.60
CA ALA A 66 -2.68 20.01 -17.37
C ALA A 66 -1.25 19.46 -17.33
N LYS A 67 -0.41 19.95 -18.25
CA LYS A 67 1.01 19.62 -18.34
C LYS A 67 1.87 20.86 -18.21
N ASP A 68 3.08 20.68 -17.68
CA ASP A 68 4.08 21.74 -17.61
C ASP A 68 4.84 21.90 -18.94
N ALA A 69 5.75 22.87 -19.00
CA ALA A 69 6.55 23.14 -20.19
C ALA A 69 7.50 21.98 -20.58
N MET A 70 7.77 21.06 -19.64
CA MET A 70 8.57 19.85 -19.87
C MET A 70 7.69 18.64 -20.21
N GLY A 71 6.37 18.81 -20.28
CA GLY A 71 5.41 17.76 -20.61
C GLY A 71 4.99 16.87 -19.44
N MET A 72 5.32 17.23 -18.19
CA MET A 72 4.91 16.49 -17.00
C MET A 72 3.49 16.89 -16.57
N ASP A 73 2.70 15.91 -16.17
CA ASP A 73 1.35 16.14 -15.65
C ASP A 73 1.37 16.88 -14.31
N TYR A 74 0.35 17.71 -14.10
CA TYR A 74 0.14 18.39 -12.83
C TYR A 74 -0.36 17.40 -11.76
N ILE A 75 0.02 17.65 -10.51
CA ILE A 75 -0.25 16.79 -9.32
C ILE A 75 -1.44 17.25 -8.49
#